data_AF-A0A850CPS4-F1
#
_entry.id   AF-A0A850CPS4-F1
#
_cell.length_a   1.000
_cell.length_b   1.000
_cell.length_c   1.000
_cell.angle_alpha   90.00
_cell.angle_beta   90.00
_cell.angle_gamma   90.00
#
_symmetry.space_group_name_H-M   'P 1'
#
loop_
_entity.id
_entity.type
_entity.pdbx_description
1 polymer ?
#
loop_
_entity_poly.entity_id
_entity_poly.type
_entity_poly.pdbx_seq_one_letter_code
_entity_poly.pdbx_strand_id
1 'polypeptide(L)'
;MAVGFGSVLRRGALAGVLAGLAAAVAIWLLVEPVIRRALVIEDTRSLHGGQSAGLPLHGGDEPLVSRSAQVVGGAVTSVVVGAAVGVVFAVVFARVRGRLPGRGDFGRSIVLAAVGFGAVTLLPALKIPANPPAVGDPETVGRRTTL
;
A
#
# COMPACT_ATOMS: atom_id res chain seq x y z
N MET A 1 21.48 -9.36 -28.99
CA MET A 1 22.29 -9.12 -27.77
C MET A 1 21.47 -9.56 -26.56
N ALA A 2 21.91 -10.56 -25.79
CA ALA A 2 21.16 -11.02 -24.63
C ALA A 2 21.12 -9.92 -23.55
N VAL A 3 19.94 -9.56 -23.04
CA VAL A 3 19.81 -8.59 -21.95
C VAL A 3 20.45 -9.19 -20.69
N GLY A 4 21.57 -8.61 -20.26
CA GLY A 4 22.28 -9.04 -19.06
C GLY A 4 21.48 -8.78 -17.78
N PHE A 5 21.73 -9.58 -16.73
CA PHE A 5 21.02 -9.51 -15.46
C PHE A 5 21.01 -8.11 -14.84
N GLY A 6 22.16 -7.42 -14.82
CA GLY A 6 22.26 -6.05 -14.29
C GLY A 6 21.36 -5.05 -15.01
N SER A 7 21.15 -5.21 -16.32
CA SER A 7 20.24 -4.38 -17.10
C SER A 7 18.77 -4.63 -16.71
N VAL A 8 18.40 -5.90 -16.50
CA VAL A 8 17.06 -6.28 -16.03
C VAL A 8 16.81 -5.71 -14.63
N LEU A 9 17.77 -5.86 -13.72
CA LEU A 9 17.68 -5.38 -12.35
C LEU A 9 17.51 -3.86 -12.28
N ARG A 10 18.34 -3.10 -13.01
CA ARG A 10 18.23 -1.63 -13.08
C ARG A 10 16.87 -1.18 -13.61
N ARG A 11 16.39 -1.83 -14.68
CA ARG A 11 15.08 -1.51 -15.28
C ARG A 11 13.95 -1.80 -14.32
N GLY A 12 13.99 -2.93 -13.61
CA GLY A 12 12.96 -3.28 -12.63
C GLY A 12 12.97 -2.38 -11.40
N ALA A 13 14.15 -2.02 -10.88
CA ALA A 13 14.27 -1.04 -9.80
C ALA A 13 13.70 0.33 -10.21
N LEU A 14 14.04 0.83 -11.40
CA LEU A 14 13.51 2.08 -11.93
C LEU A 14 11.99 2.02 -12.14
N ALA A 15 11.49 0.92 -12.73
CA ALA A 15 10.06 0.70 -12.90
C ALA A 15 9.33 0.67 -11.54
N GLY A 16 9.94 0.06 -10.53
CA GLY A 16 9.44 0.03 -9.16
C GLY A 16 9.35 1.43 -8.53
N VAL A 17 10.39 2.25 -8.67
CA VAL A 17 10.38 3.65 -8.21
C VAL A 17 9.26 4.44 -8.89
N LEU A 18 9.14 4.32 -10.22
CA LEU A 18 8.08 5.01 -10.97
C LEU A 18 6.68 4.53 -10.56
N ALA A 19 6.50 3.23 -10.32
CA ALA A 19 5.25 2.69 -9.82
C ALA A 19 4.93 3.19 -8.41
N GLY A 20 5.93 3.26 -7.51
CA GLY A 20 5.77 3.79 -6.16
C GLY A 20 5.43 5.28 -6.14
N LEU A 21 6.00 6.08 -7.06
CA LEU A 21 5.61 7.48 -7.28
C LEU A 21 4.17 7.59 -7.80
N ALA A 22 3.81 6.79 -8.79
CA ALA A 22 2.44 6.77 -9.33
C ALA A 22 1.42 6.38 -8.24
N ALA A 23 1.77 5.42 -7.37
CA ALA A 23 0.96 5.03 -6.23
C ALA A 23 0.84 6.17 -5.19
N ALA A 24 1.92 6.89 -4.88
CA ALA A 24 1.88 8.04 -3.99
C ALA A 24 0.94 9.14 -4.53
N VAL A 25 1.00 9.42 -5.84
CA VAL A 25 0.09 10.35 -6.50
C VAL A 25 -1.36 9.85 -6.43
N ALA A 26 -1.61 8.57 -6.69
CA ALA A 26 -2.94 7.99 -6.60
C ALA A 26 -3.50 8.08 -5.16
N ILE A 27 -2.68 7.80 -4.15
CA ILE A 27 -3.05 7.96 -2.73
C ILE A 27 -3.41 9.41 -2.43
N TRP A 28 -2.59 10.36 -2.88
CA TRP A 28 -2.83 11.78 -2.63
C TRP A 28 -4.10 12.29 -3.32
N LEU A 29 -4.40 11.81 -4.53
CA LEU A 29 -5.58 12.22 -5.29
C LEU A 29 -6.87 11.53 -4.83
N LEU A 30 -6.81 10.25 -4.45
CA LEU A 30 -8.00 9.43 -4.24
C LEU A 30 -8.27 9.16 -2.76
N VAL A 31 -7.22 8.93 -1.96
CA VAL A 31 -7.34 8.46 -0.58
C VAL A 31 -7.31 9.63 0.40
N GLU A 32 -6.34 10.54 0.25
CA GLU A 32 -6.16 11.64 1.18
C GLU A 32 -7.38 12.58 1.30
N PRO A 33 -8.15 12.89 0.24
CA PRO A 33 -9.38 13.67 0.38
C PRO A 33 -10.45 12.97 1.25
N VAL A 34 -10.53 11.64 1.17
CA VAL A 34 -11.45 10.83 1.99
C VAL A 34 -11.01 10.88 3.45
N ILE A 35 -9.71 10.76 3.72
CA ILE A 35 -9.18 10.87 5.09
C ILE A 35 -9.46 12.25 5.69
N ARG A 36 -9.21 13.34 4.95
CA ARG A 36 -9.50 14.71 5.43
C ARG A 36 -10.98 14.90 5.77
N ARG A 37 -11.90 14.38 4.96
CA ARG A 37 -13.34 14.44 5.25
C ARG A 37 -13.70 13.64 6.50
N ALA A 38 -13.09 12.47 6.70
CA ALA A 38 -13.32 11.65 7.87
C ALA A 38 -12.88 12.36 9.16
N LEU A 39 -11.71 13.02 9.14
CA LEU A 39 -11.21 13.79 10.29
C LEU A 39 -12.15 14.93 10.69
N VAL A 40 -12.70 15.68 9.73
CA VAL A 40 -13.68 16.74 10.04
C VAL A 40 -14.96 16.17 10.70
N ILE A 41 -15.42 15.00 10.25
CA ILE A 41 -16.57 14.32 10.86
C ILE A 41 -16.25 13.85 12.28
N GLU A 42 -15.02 13.41 12.52
CA GLU A 42 -14.55 13.01 13.85
C GLU A 42 -14.45 14.20 14.82
N ASP A 43 -13.83 15.30 14.39
CA ASP A 43 -13.71 16.54 15.16
C ASP A 43 -15.08 17.13 15.54
N THR A 44 -16.06 17.05 14.63
CA THR A 44 -17.41 17.53 14.93
C THR A 44 -18.15 16.65 15.94
N ARG A 45 -17.91 15.34 15.96
CA ARG A 45 -18.50 14.42 16.95
C ARG A 45 -17.89 14.59 18.34
N SER A 46 -16.57 14.81 18.42
CA SER A 46 -15.89 15.02 19.70
C SER A 46 -16.34 16.31 20.41
N LEU A 47 -16.69 17.36 19.66
CA LEU A 47 -17.21 18.62 20.21
C LEU A 47 -18.64 18.53 20.77
N HIS A 48 -19.48 17.62 20.29
CA HIS A 48 -20.90 17.52 20.67
C HIS A 48 -21.17 16.53 21.81
N GLY A 49 -20.15 16.09 22.54
CA GLY A 49 -20.32 15.18 23.69
C GLY A 49 -20.92 13.82 23.32
N GLY A 50 -20.91 13.47 22.02
CA GLY A 50 -21.28 12.14 21.58
C GLY A 50 -20.27 11.17 22.15
N GLN A 51 -20.67 10.44 23.21
CA GLN A 51 -19.93 9.29 23.70
C GLN A 51 -19.66 8.40 22.48
N SER A 52 -18.42 8.40 22.01
CA SER A 52 -17.93 7.35 21.13
C SER A 52 -18.20 6.06 21.88
N ALA A 53 -19.21 5.31 21.45
CA ALA A 53 -19.51 4.01 21.98
C ALA A 53 -18.26 3.13 21.83
N GLY A 54 -17.50 3.03 22.91
CA GLY A 54 -16.58 1.95 23.20
C GLY A 54 -15.13 2.08 22.73
N LEU A 55 -14.75 2.87 21.73
CA LEU A 55 -13.33 2.94 21.37
C LEU A 55 -12.56 3.90 22.31
N PRO A 56 -11.46 3.47 22.96
CA PRO A 56 -10.43 4.39 23.41
C PRO A 56 -9.71 4.93 22.18
N LEU A 57 -10.39 5.80 21.45
CA LEU A 57 -9.82 6.66 20.41
C LEU A 57 -9.04 7.76 21.12
N HIS A 58 -7.93 8.20 20.51
CA HIS A 58 -6.96 9.15 21.07
C HIS A 58 -7.67 10.32 21.75
N GLY A 59 -7.81 10.23 23.07
CA GLY A 59 -8.49 11.23 23.87
C GLY A 59 -7.56 12.42 24.04
N GLY A 60 -7.89 13.55 23.41
CA GLY A 60 -7.31 14.87 23.73
C GLY A 60 -5.81 15.09 23.49
N ASP A 61 -5.03 14.05 23.17
CA ASP A 61 -3.60 14.17 22.94
C ASP A 61 -3.31 14.54 21.47
N GLU A 62 -2.47 15.55 21.29
CA GLU A 62 -1.89 15.93 20.00
C GLU A 62 -1.33 14.68 19.29
N PRO A 63 -1.63 14.49 17.99
CA PRO A 63 -1.15 13.34 17.26
C PRO A 63 0.39 13.26 17.32
N LEU A 64 0.91 12.10 17.74
CA LEU A 64 2.35 11.83 17.86
C LEU A 64 3.14 12.16 16.58
N VAL A 65 2.48 12.08 15.41
CA VAL A 65 3.03 12.43 14.11
C VAL A 65 2.06 13.37 13.41
N SER A 66 2.56 14.56 13.03
CA SER A 66 1.77 15.56 12.31
C SER A 66 1.20 15.01 11.00
N ARG A 67 0.05 15.54 10.57
CA ARG A 67 -0.59 15.12 9.31
C ARG A 67 0.29 15.32 8.09
N SER A 68 1.07 16.40 8.05
CA SER A 68 2.02 16.63 6.96
C SER A 68 3.10 15.55 6.91
N ALA A 69 3.64 15.13 8.06
CA ALA A 69 4.60 14.05 8.16
C ALA A 69 4.00 12.69 7.76
N GLN A 70 2.72 12.42 8.08
CA GLN A 70 2.03 11.21 7.63
C GLN A 70 1.90 11.16 6.09
N VAL A 71 1.54 12.26 5.45
CA VAL A 71 1.39 12.33 3.98
C VAL A 71 2.75 12.20 3.28
N VAL A 72 3.76 12.96 3.72
CA VAL A 72 5.10 12.91 3.14
C VAL A 72 5.76 11.55 3.40
N GLY A 73 5.66 11.06 4.64
CA GLY A 73 6.14 9.74 5.03
C GLY A 73 5.50 8.63 4.19
N GLY A 74 4.18 8.65 4.04
CA GLY A 74 3.46 7.69 3.20
C GLY A 74 3.89 7.72 1.74
N ALA A 75 4.13 8.91 1.17
CA ALA A 75 4.64 9.06 -0.19
C ALA A 75 6.06 8.46 -0.34
N VAL A 76 6.97 8.76 0.60
CA VAL A 76 8.33 8.20 0.61
C VAL A 76 8.29 6.68 0.75
N THR A 77 7.49 6.17 1.69
CA THR A 77 7.28 4.72 1.89
C THR A 77 6.79 4.06 0.61
N SER A 78 5.82 4.65 -0.09
CA SER A 78 5.31 4.12 -1.37
C SER A 78 6.41 3.97 -2.42
N VAL A 79 7.32 4.94 -2.52
CA VAL A 79 8.47 4.88 -3.45
C VAL A 79 9.45 3.77 -3.06
N VAL A 80 9.79 3.65 -1.78
CA VAL A 80 10.72 2.63 -1.27
C VAL A 80 10.15 1.23 -1.47
N VAL A 81 8.88 1.02 -1.12
CA VAL A 81 8.18 -0.25 -1.33
C VAL A 81 8.09 -0.57 -2.82
N GLY A 82 7.73 0.41 -3.66
CA GLY A 82 7.71 0.25 -5.11
C GLY A 82 9.06 -0.21 -5.66
N ALA A 83 10.16 0.41 -5.23
CA ALA A 83 11.52 0.02 -5.63
C ALA A 83 11.85 -1.42 -5.19
N ALA A 84 11.52 -1.80 -3.96
CA ALA A 84 11.72 -3.15 -3.45
C ALA A 84 10.93 -4.20 -4.26
N VAL A 85 9.65 -3.93 -4.54
CA VAL A 85 8.81 -4.78 -5.38
C VAL A 85 9.37 -4.88 -6.80
N GLY A 86 9.84 -3.76 -7.38
CA GLY A 86 10.49 -3.74 -8.69
C GLY A 86 11.76 -4.58 -8.76
N VAL A 87 12.57 -4.57 -7.71
CA VAL A 87 13.76 -5.44 -7.58
C VAL A 87 13.36 -6.91 -7.50
N VAL A 88 12.42 -7.27 -6.64
CA VAL A 88 11.92 -8.65 -6.52
C VAL A 88 11.35 -9.13 -7.86
N PHE A 89 10.54 -8.30 -8.51
CA PHE A 89 10.00 -8.58 -9.83
C PHE A 89 11.10 -8.84 -10.86
N ALA A 90 12.14 -8.01 -10.89
CA ALA A 90 13.26 -8.15 -11.82
C ALA A 90 14.03 -9.46 -11.62
N VAL A 91 14.28 -9.83 -10.36
CA VAL A 91 14.97 -11.07 -9.99
C VAL A 91 14.16 -12.28 -10.44
N VAL A 92 12.87 -12.30 -10.12
CA VAL A 92 11.96 -13.38 -10.53
C VAL A 92 11.91 -13.45 -12.06
N PHE A 93 11.68 -12.32 -12.73
CA PHE A 93 11.62 -12.25 -14.19
C PHE A 93 12.89 -12.78 -14.84
N ALA A 94 14.07 -12.35 -14.39
CA ALA A 94 15.34 -12.84 -14.91
C ALA A 94 15.47 -14.36 -14.80
N ARG A 95 14.93 -14.95 -13.72
CA ARG A 95 15.02 -16.39 -13.45
C ARG A 95 14.00 -17.24 -14.21
N VAL A 96 12.80 -16.71 -14.47
CA VAL A 96 11.71 -17.45 -15.10
C VAL A 96 11.37 -17.02 -16.53
N ARG A 97 11.97 -15.94 -17.07
CA ARG A 97 11.60 -15.38 -18.40
C ARG A 97 11.56 -16.39 -19.54
N GLY A 98 12.43 -17.41 -19.53
CA GLY A 98 12.45 -18.44 -20.56
C GLY A 98 11.28 -19.42 -20.52
N ARG A 99 10.59 -19.52 -19.37
CA ARG A 99 9.45 -20.43 -19.13
C ARG A 99 8.10 -19.72 -19.28
N LEU A 100 8.10 -18.39 -19.32
CA LEU A 100 6.87 -17.61 -19.44
C LEU A 100 6.36 -17.63 -20.89
N PRO A 101 5.04 -17.81 -21.09
CA PRO A 101 4.44 -17.64 -22.40
C PRO A 101 4.52 -16.16 -22.84
N GLY A 102 4.44 -15.93 -24.15
CA GLY A 102 4.46 -14.59 -24.75
C GLY A 102 5.63 -14.35 -25.68
N ARG A 103 5.44 -13.38 -26.59
CA ARG A 103 6.45 -12.95 -27.57
C ARG A 103 7.30 -11.81 -26.99
N GLY A 104 8.60 -12.02 -26.93
CA GLY A 104 9.56 -11.04 -26.41
C GLY A 104 9.49 -10.83 -24.89
N ASP A 105 10.42 -10.04 -24.37
CA ASP A 105 10.54 -9.80 -22.93
C ASP A 105 9.37 -9.00 -22.37
N PHE A 106 8.79 -8.08 -23.15
CA PHE A 106 7.64 -7.29 -22.74
C PHE A 106 6.39 -8.15 -22.51
N GLY A 107 6.04 -9.03 -23.45
CA GLY A 107 4.87 -9.91 -23.28
C GLY A 107 5.02 -10.82 -22.07
N ARG A 108 6.22 -11.38 -21.88
CA ARG A 108 6.53 -12.22 -20.71
C ARG A 108 6.44 -11.43 -19.41
N SER A 109 6.89 -10.17 -19.38
CA SER A 109 6.80 -9.35 -18.17
C SER A 109 5.35 -9.02 -17.81
N ILE A 110 4.49 -8.77 -18.81
CA ILE A 110 3.06 -8.57 -18.57
C ILE A 110 2.41 -9.82 -17.97
N VAL A 111 2.73 -11.00 -18.49
CA VAL A 111 2.22 -12.27 -17.92
C VAL A 111 2.66 -12.43 -16.47
N LEU A 112 3.95 -12.21 -16.17
CA LEU A 112 4.44 -12.29 -14.79
C LEU A 112 3.76 -11.27 -13.88
N ALA A 113 3.56 -10.04 -14.35
CA ALA A 113 2.89 -8.99 -13.60
C ALA A 113 1.42 -9.36 -13.31
N ALA A 114 0.70 -9.90 -14.28
CA ALA A 114 -0.69 -10.34 -14.11
C ALA A 114 -0.79 -11.48 -13.09
N VAL A 115 0.11 -12.47 -13.16
CA VAL A 115 0.17 -13.57 -12.19
C VAL A 115 0.51 -13.05 -10.79
N GLY A 116 1.51 -12.19 -10.66
CA GLY A 116 1.92 -11.60 -9.38
C GLY A 116 0.82 -10.75 -8.75
N PHE A 117 0.19 -9.86 -9.54
CA PHE A 117 -0.94 -9.05 -9.09
C PHE A 117 -2.14 -9.92 -8.69
N GLY A 118 -2.46 -10.94 -9.50
CA GLY A 118 -3.50 -11.90 -9.20
C GLY A 118 -3.30 -12.58 -7.84
N ALA A 119 -2.10 -13.15 -7.64
CA ALA A 119 -1.79 -13.92 -6.44
C ALA A 119 -1.65 -13.06 -5.17
N VAL A 120 -1.04 -11.87 -5.27
CA VAL A 120 -0.64 -11.07 -4.10
C VAL A 120 -1.64 -9.96 -3.77
N THR A 121 -2.41 -9.47 -4.75
CA THR A 121 -3.31 -8.32 -4.55
C THR A 121 -4.76 -8.70 -4.79
N LEU A 122 -5.10 -9.17 -5.99
CA LEU A 122 -6.49 -9.34 -6.40
C LEU A 122 -7.19 -10.47 -5.64
N LEU A 123 -6.60 -11.66 -5.60
CA LEU A 123 -7.21 -12.80 -4.93
C LEU A 123 -7.36 -12.57 -3.41
N PRO A 124 -6.36 -12.03 -2.69
CA PRO A 124 -6.54 -11.63 -1.30
C PRO A 124 -7.66 -10.60 -1.11
N ALA A 125 -7.74 -9.56 -1.94
CA ALA A 125 -8.78 -8.54 -1.82
C ALA A 125 -10.20 -9.08 -2.05
N LEU A 126 -10.35 -10.08 -2.93
CA LEU A 126 -11.63 -10.75 -3.17
C LEU A 126 -11.97 -11.73 -2.04
N LYS A 127 -10.98 -12.45 -1.51
CA LYS A 127 -11.19 -13.48 -0.48
C LYS A 127 -11.38 -12.89 0.91
N ILE A 128 -10.67 -11.80 1.21
CA ILE A 128 -10.62 -11.12 2.49
C ILE A 128 -10.81 -9.62 2.21
N PRO A 129 -12.06 -9.20 1.91
CA PRO A 129 -12.33 -7.79 1.62
C PRO A 129 -11.99 -6.93 2.85
N ALA A 130 -11.57 -5.69 2.59
CA ALA A 130 -11.23 -4.76 3.66
C ALA A 130 -12.44 -4.48 4.55
N ASN A 131 -12.28 -4.70 5.86
CA ASN A 131 -13.28 -4.27 6.84
C ASN A 131 -13.34 -2.74 6.87
N PRO A 132 -14.54 -2.14 7.02
CA PRO A 132 -14.66 -0.70 7.22
C PRO A 132 -13.84 -0.25 8.43
N PRO A 133 -13.28 0.97 8.42
CA PRO A 133 -12.57 1.48 9.59
C PRO A 133 -13.48 1.50 10.82
N ALA A 134 -12.90 1.26 12.00
CA ALA A 134 -13.57 1.27 13.31
C ALA A 134 -14.59 0.16 13.61
N VAL A 135 -14.69 -0.92 12.81
CA VAL A 135 -15.59 -2.07 13.11
C VAL A 135 -15.03 -3.10 14.10
N GLY A 136 -13.99 -2.74 14.86
CA GLY A 136 -13.38 -3.62 15.86
C GLY A 136 -14.15 -3.61 17.18
N ASP A 137 -14.22 -4.76 17.85
CA ASP A 137 -14.77 -4.86 19.21
C ASP A 137 -13.82 -4.19 20.22
N PRO A 138 -14.24 -3.09 20.87
CA PRO A 138 -13.40 -2.37 21.81
C PRO A 138 -12.97 -3.18 23.03
N GLU A 139 -13.79 -4.15 23.47
CA GLU A 139 -13.48 -5.01 24.63
C GLU A 139 -12.29 -5.95 24.35
N THR A 140 -11.92 -6.10 23.08
CA THR A 140 -10.80 -6.95 22.65
C THR A 140 -9.49 -6.19 22.47
N VAL A 141 -9.49 -4.86 22.54
CA VAL A 141 -8.31 -4.03 22.27
C VAL A 141 -7.19 -4.35 23.26
N GLY A 142 -7.46 -4.26 24.58
CA GLY A 142 -6.45 -4.53 25.60
C GLY A 142 -5.83 -5.92 25.51
N ARG A 143 -6.61 -6.95 25.14
CA ARG A 143 -6.11 -8.32 24.96
C ARG A 143 -5.16 -8.49 23.76
N ARG A 144 -5.25 -7.62 22.74
CA ARG A 144 -4.38 -7.67 21.55
C ARG A 144 -3.10 -6.86 21.69
N THR A 145 -3.02 -5.94 22.65
CA THR A 145 -1.86 -5.04 22.83
C THR A 145 -0.89 -5.47 23.94
N THR A 146 -1.20 -6.53 24.69
CA THR A 146 -0.41 -7.00 25.85
C THR A 146 0.63 -8.08 25.55
N LEU A 147 0.86 -8.43 24.27
CA LEU A 147 1.90 -9.35 23.82
C LEU A 147 2.90 -8.59 22.92
#